data_AF-A0A932U1M3-F1
#
_entry.id   AF-A0A932U1M3-F1
#
_cell.length_a   1.000
_cell.length_b   1.000
_cell.length_c   1.000
_cell.angle_alpha   90.00
_cell.angle_beta   90.00
_cell.angle_gamma   90.00
#
_symmetry.space_group_name_H-M   'P 1'
#
loop_
_entity.id
_entity.type
_entity.pdbx_description
1 polymer ?
#
loop_
_entity_poly.entity_id
_entity_poly.type
_entity_poly.pdbx_seq_one_letter_code
_entity_poly.pdbx_strand_id
1 'polypeptide(L)'
;MRASLLAGIAAIFLLWQVYAQGASRIVIDNVDASRFPTVVIDLAVADDLGVPLPQLTAADFQIFEDGRKVPASSIVLEPNESQPIGFVFAVDLSTEPADLEEIKAGLRTLVERMRAGDQGLLLTFDDSVQVAQPATSNRDDLLRAIDGLGVAGNYTSLNRVTVEAINRAELLTVNRKAVVIVTDSVENIASLPLADVYSRADQVNIPIYLFAFSPKSQPAAAMEAYALRIKAKPFVTDTATATRLRLLTLGSLFERGYRLRYISGLPADSGEHTISINLAGGGAVGSGTVGSPIFARFTLTALPGQVDVALPGLSDGQTVAGIVDLLPAISAPGPIRSVEYTIDGRLMGVAQSEPFGYVWDTSSLVEGSHVVGVRVEDSAGNRGEKFVTVNVVDPLVVQASIDRSKVYVGDEVFVTVDVDALAGVGAVDFLVDGVVLERRTEPPFVFQLDSSSYAQGEHIVTVQASDRTGYLESTKFSMDLLPPPPRFIFTGQTWLRIFALLAIILTVVLAWLLLTFLAGLARRRRRRRFSLALDNLGNLVSSYLLRMDDPKGALRFYLLYQGMKLSGRTVRDWVPLSQEEWENLQFRAQTIRAEQAEASYAAQAPLPASAAQSGGSLAGSAGAA
;
A
#
# COMPACT_ATOMS: atom_id res chain seq x y z
N MET A 1 -83.30 -18.18 61.34
CA MET A 1 -83.56 -17.49 60.07
C MET A 1 -82.97 -16.08 60.17
N ARG A 2 -82.05 -15.73 59.25
CA ARG A 2 -81.70 -14.37 58.74
C ARG A 2 -81.30 -13.31 59.79
N ALA A 3 -80.02 -12.98 59.96
CA ALA A 3 -79.21 -12.06 59.15
C ALA A 3 -79.85 -10.68 58.97
N SER A 4 -79.30 -9.63 59.61
CA SER A 4 -79.13 -8.26 59.07
C SER A 4 -78.74 -7.21 60.13
N LEU A 5 -77.65 -6.50 59.83
CA LEU A 5 -77.34 -5.08 60.09
C LEU A 5 -76.75 -4.57 61.43
N LEU A 6 -75.74 -3.71 61.21
CA LEU A 6 -75.19 -2.61 62.04
C LEU A 6 -74.01 -2.93 62.97
N ALA A 7 -72.80 -2.89 62.39
CA ALA A 7 -71.61 -2.39 63.08
C ALA A 7 -70.92 -1.37 62.15
N GLY A 8 -71.22 -0.09 62.37
CA GLY A 8 -70.62 1.03 61.65
C GLY A 8 -69.33 1.51 62.32
N ILE A 9 -68.27 1.51 61.52
CA ILE A 9 -67.25 2.56 61.39
C ILE A 9 -66.53 3.01 62.67
N ALA A 10 -65.34 2.44 62.90
CA ALA A 10 -64.18 3.15 63.47
C ALA A 10 -62.89 2.32 63.25
N ALA A 11 -62.48 2.15 61.99
CA ALA A 11 -61.13 1.70 61.67
C ALA A 11 -60.36 2.90 61.12
N ILE A 12 -59.65 3.59 62.01
CA ILE A 12 -58.67 4.62 61.68
C ILE A 12 -57.59 3.91 60.85
N PHE A 13 -57.62 4.09 59.53
CA PHE A 13 -56.51 3.77 58.65
C PHE A 13 -55.37 4.76 58.95
N LEU A 14 -54.50 4.38 59.88
CA LEU A 14 -53.15 4.93 59.98
C LEU A 14 -52.38 4.45 58.74
N LEU A 15 -52.49 5.24 57.66
CA LEU A 15 -51.59 5.19 56.51
C LEU A 15 -50.20 5.60 57.02
N TRP A 16 -49.43 4.63 57.53
CA TRP A 16 -47.98 4.74 57.46
C TRP A 16 -47.62 4.64 55.98
N GLN A 17 -47.40 5.78 55.35
CA GLN A 17 -46.65 5.83 54.10
C GLN A 17 -45.26 5.28 54.42
N VAL A 18 -45.00 4.07 53.95
CA VAL A 18 -43.65 3.54 53.83
C VAL A 18 -42.94 4.48 52.86
N TYR A 19 -42.10 5.38 53.38
CA TYR A 19 -41.18 6.14 52.56
C TYR A 19 -40.27 5.12 51.86
N ALA A 20 -40.36 5.04 50.54
CA ALA A 20 -39.38 4.32 49.74
C ALA A 20 -38.02 4.99 50.00
N GLN A 21 -37.12 4.29 50.70
CA GLN A 21 -35.72 4.68 50.77
C GLN A 21 -35.16 4.68 49.34
N GLY A 22 -34.49 5.75 48.94
CA GLY A 22 -33.81 5.79 47.65
C GLY A 22 -32.77 4.66 47.57
N ALA A 23 -32.40 4.26 46.36
CA ALA A 23 -31.27 3.35 46.18
C ALA A 23 -30.04 4.15 45.75
N SER A 24 -28.86 3.80 46.28
CA SER A 24 -27.59 4.25 45.74
C SER A 24 -27.52 3.99 44.23
N ARG A 25 -26.84 4.85 43.47
CA ARG A 25 -26.84 4.79 42.00
C ARG A 25 -25.51 5.21 41.38
N ILE A 26 -25.32 4.78 40.14
CA ILE A 26 -24.27 5.28 39.25
C ILE A 26 -24.93 6.26 38.27
N VAL A 27 -24.35 7.44 38.12
CA VAL A 27 -24.73 8.46 37.13
C VAL A 27 -23.64 8.48 36.07
N ILE A 28 -24.02 8.26 34.81
CA ILE A 28 -23.09 8.34 33.67
C ILE A 28 -23.15 9.76 33.12
N ASP A 29 -22.01 10.43 33.10
CA ASP A 29 -21.90 11.80 32.62
C ASP A 29 -21.47 11.85 31.16
N ASN A 30 -20.47 11.04 30.80
CA ASN A 30 -19.94 10.98 29.44
C ASN A 30 -19.41 9.57 29.12
N VAL A 31 -19.54 9.17 27.86
CA VAL A 31 -18.98 7.93 27.31
C VAL A 31 -18.22 8.29 26.03
N ASP A 32 -16.94 7.96 25.99
CA ASP A 32 -16.06 8.16 24.84
C ASP A 32 -15.52 6.80 24.36
N ALA A 33 -15.89 6.44 23.14
CA ALA A 33 -15.40 5.26 22.43
C ALA A 33 -14.75 5.63 21.08
N SER A 34 -14.31 6.88 20.92
CA SER A 34 -13.63 7.34 19.69
C SER A 34 -12.33 6.59 19.38
N ARG A 35 -11.77 5.91 20.39
CA ARG A 35 -10.56 5.08 20.30
C ARG A 35 -10.86 3.59 20.54
N PHE A 36 -12.00 3.13 20.07
CA PHE A 36 -12.44 1.74 20.18
C PHE A 36 -11.34 0.77 19.70
N PRO A 37 -10.98 -0.28 20.47
CA PRO A 37 -11.74 -0.89 21.57
C PRO A 37 -11.56 -0.24 22.96
N THR A 38 -10.79 0.83 23.09
CA THR A 38 -10.69 1.52 24.38
C THR A 38 -11.93 2.36 24.62
N VAL A 39 -12.64 2.10 25.72
CA VAL A 39 -13.82 2.85 26.15
C VAL A 39 -13.50 3.61 27.43
N VAL A 40 -13.83 4.90 27.46
CA VAL A 40 -13.67 5.79 28.62
C VAL A 40 -15.03 6.29 29.07
N ILE A 41 -15.32 6.17 30.35
CA ILE A 41 -16.60 6.51 30.97
C ILE A 41 -16.33 7.44 32.14
N ASP A 42 -16.87 8.64 32.06
CA ASP A 42 -16.90 9.56 33.19
C ASP A 42 -18.23 9.36 33.93
N LEU A 43 -18.17 9.02 35.21
CA LEU A 43 -19.32 8.69 36.02
C LEU A 43 -19.22 9.23 37.45
N ALA A 44 -20.33 9.34 38.15
CA ALA A 44 -20.38 9.57 39.59
C ALA A 44 -21.13 8.43 40.28
N VAL A 45 -20.71 8.07 41.49
CA VAL A 45 -21.43 7.11 42.33
C VAL A 45 -21.92 7.83 43.57
N ALA A 46 -23.21 7.67 43.90
CA ALA A 46 -23.82 8.34 45.03
C ALA A 46 -24.69 7.38 45.85
N ASP A 47 -24.83 7.67 47.15
CA ASP A 47 -25.78 7.00 48.04
C ASP A 47 -27.23 7.38 47.70
N ASP A 48 -28.17 6.84 48.47
CA ASP A 48 -29.61 7.06 48.34
C ASP A 48 -30.05 8.52 48.55
N LEU A 49 -29.21 9.31 49.22
CA LEU A 49 -29.38 10.74 49.46
C LEU A 49 -28.64 11.60 48.41
N GLY A 50 -28.06 10.97 47.38
CA GLY A 50 -27.30 11.66 46.34
C GLY A 50 -25.91 12.10 46.78
N VAL A 51 -25.43 11.66 47.95
CA VAL A 51 -24.09 11.98 48.45
C VAL A 51 -23.05 11.12 47.72
N PRO A 52 -21.99 11.72 47.15
CA PRO A 52 -20.92 10.99 46.48
C PRO A 52 -20.31 9.92 47.38
N LEU A 53 -20.06 8.73 46.83
CA LEU A 53 -19.31 7.66 47.48
C LEU A 53 -17.83 7.81 47.11
N PRO A 54 -16.97 8.24 48.06
CA PRO A 54 -15.54 8.41 47.80
C PRO A 54 -14.79 7.07 47.85
N GLN A 55 -13.51 7.11 47.43
CA GLN A 55 -12.54 6.02 47.62
C GLN A 55 -12.89 4.68 46.95
N LEU A 56 -13.71 4.68 45.89
CA LEU A 56 -13.92 3.48 45.10
C LEU A 56 -12.66 3.14 44.29
N THR A 57 -12.47 1.86 44.08
CA THR A 57 -11.35 1.25 43.34
C THR A 57 -11.89 0.50 42.13
N ALA A 58 -11.02 0.18 41.16
CA ALA A 58 -11.43 -0.60 39.99
C ALA A 58 -12.08 -1.96 40.35
N ALA A 59 -11.71 -2.54 41.51
CA ALA A 59 -12.28 -3.80 41.99
C ALA A 59 -13.75 -3.70 42.40
N ASP A 60 -14.22 -2.48 42.72
CA ASP A 60 -15.61 -2.22 43.06
C ASP A 60 -16.51 -2.19 41.82
N PHE A 61 -15.96 -2.16 40.60
CA PHE A 61 -16.74 -2.10 39.37
C PHE A 61 -16.72 -3.43 38.61
N GLN A 62 -17.90 -3.84 38.14
CA GLN A 62 -18.08 -4.94 37.20
C GLN A 62 -18.78 -4.44 35.95
N ILE A 63 -18.15 -4.62 34.79
CA ILE A 63 -18.70 -4.17 33.51
C ILE A 63 -19.16 -5.38 32.71
N PHE A 64 -20.30 -5.24 32.05
CA PHE A 64 -20.86 -6.23 31.16
C PHE A 64 -21.19 -5.60 29.80
N GLU A 65 -20.82 -6.29 28.73
CA GLU A 65 -21.10 -5.92 27.34
C GLU A 65 -22.04 -6.98 26.75
N ASP A 66 -23.26 -6.60 26.39
CA ASP A 66 -24.31 -7.53 25.95
C ASP A 66 -24.51 -8.70 26.92
N GLY A 67 -24.34 -8.43 28.22
CA GLY A 67 -24.44 -9.41 29.31
C GLY A 67 -23.17 -10.24 29.54
N ARG A 68 -22.12 -10.09 28.75
CA ARG A 68 -20.82 -10.77 28.93
C ARG A 68 -19.90 -9.93 29.80
N LYS A 69 -19.31 -10.54 30.82
CA LYS A 69 -18.45 -9.83 31.78
C LYS A 69 -17.11 -9.43 31.14
N VAL A 70 -16.75 -8.15 31.26
CA VAL A 70 -15.43 -7.62 30.89
C VAL A 70 -14.38 -8.10 31.91
N PRO A 71 -13.17 -8.50 31.49
CA PRO A 71 -12.08 -8.86 32.40
C PRO A 71 -11.73 -7.72 33.36
N ALA A 72 -11.73 -7.97 34.67
CA ALA A 72 -11.40 -6.94 35.66
C ALA A 72 -9.99 -6.33 35.47
N SER A 73 -9.05 -7.10 34.88
CA SER A 73 -7.70 -6.65 34.58
C SER A 73 -7.61 -5.60 33.47
N SER A 74 -8.65 -5.43 32.65
CA SER A 74 -8.69 -4.36 31.64
C SER A 74 -9.27 -3.05 32.19
N ILE A 75 -9.89 -3.08 33.38
CA ILE A 75 -10.54 -1.92 33.99
C ILE A 75 -9.50 -1.11 34.76
N VAL A 76 -9.39 0.17 34.41
CA VAL A 76 -8.60 1.17 35.11
C VAL A 76 -9.56 2.24 35.62
N LEU A 77 -9.44 2.59 36.90
CA LEU A 77 -10.24 3.63 37.53
C LEU A 77 -9.32 4.75 37.99
N GLU A 78 -9.61 5.97 37.56
CA GLU A 78 -8.88 7.17 37.93
C GLU A 78 -9.86 8.21 38.48
N PRO A 79 -9.46 9.07 39.44
CA PRO A 79 -10.28 10.22 39.82
C PRO A 79 -10.53 11.13 38.60
N ASN A 80 -11.78 11.45 38.30
CA ASN A 80 -12.14 12.40 37.26
C ASN A 80 -11.99 13.83 37.77
N GLU A 81 -10.81 14.36 37.55
CA GLU A 81 -10.38 15.68 37.97
C GLU A 81 -11.08 16.84 37.25
N SER A 82 -11.79 16.57 36.15
CA SER A 82 -12.12 17.57 35.13
C SER A 82 -13.55 18.12 35.15
N GLN A 83 -14.46 17.55 35.95
CA GLN A 83 -15.84 18.03 36.02
C GLN A 83 -16.05 19.11 37.09
N PRO A 84 -16.54 20.30 36.71
CA PRO A 84 -16.91 21.33 37.66
C PRO A 84 -18.10 20.95 38.55
N ILE A 85 -18.11 21.46 39.78
CA ILE A 85 -19.25 21.37 40.71
C ILE A 85 -19.83 22.75 41.03
N GLY A 86 -21.15 22.79 41.20
CA GLY A 86 -21.91 23.97 41.57
C GLY A 86 -22.42 23.86 43.00
N PHE A 87 -22.13 24.86 43.83
CA PHE A 87 -22.64 24.94 45.19
C PHE A 87 -23.63 26.09 45.35
N VAL A 88 -24.74 25.82 46.02
CA VAL A 88 -25.58 26.85 46.63
C VAL A 88 -25.36 26.80 48.13
N PHE A 89 -24.72 27.83 48.67
CA PHE A 89 -24.56 28.03 50.11
C PHE A 89 -25.72 28.85 50.62
N ALA A 90 -26.44 28.36 51.63
CA ALA A 90 -27.48 29.09 52.33
C ALA A 90 -27.07 29.25 53.80
N VAL A 91 -26.88 30.49 54.24
CA VAL A 91 -26.35 30.79 55.58
C VAL A 91 -27.38 31.55 56.39
N ASP A 92 -27.70 31.00 57.55
CA ASP A 92 -28.56 31.63 58.53
C ASP A 92 -27.85 32.81 59.20
N LEU A 93 -28.47 33.97 59.19
CA LEU A 93 -27.97 35.18 59.84
C LEU A 93 -28.62 35.43 61.21
N SER A 94 -29.66 34.68 61.57
CA SER A 94 -30.40 34.80 62.83
C SER A 94 -29.71 34.15 64.04
N THR A 95 -28.37 34.09 64.00
CA THR A 95 -27.48 33.42 64.97
C THR A 95 -26.64 34.39 65.79
N GLU A 96 -25.81 33.88 66.71
CA GLU A 96 -24.87 34.69 67.48
C GLU A 96 -23.64 35.11 66.64
N PRO A 97 -23.06 36.32 66.86
CA PRO A 97 -21.90 36.77 66.11
C PRO A 97 -20.69 35.82 66.16
N ALA A 98 -20.46 35.16 67.29
CA ALA A 98 -19.36 34.22 67.43
C ALA A 98 -19.57 32.94 66.59
N ASP A 99 -20.81 32.46 66.51
CA ASP A 99 -21.15 31.28 65.73
C ASP A 99 -21.10 31.58 64.22
N LEU A 100 -21.53 32.76 63.80
CA LEU A 100 -21.40 33.21 62.40
C LEU A 100 -19.94 33.23 61.94
N GLU A 101 -18.99 33.67 62.79
CA GLU A 101 -17.57 33.65 62.45
C GLU A 101 -17.01 32.23 62.26
N GLU A 102 -17.47 31.25 63.04
CA GLU A 102 -17.12 29.83 62.83
C GLU A 102 -17.69 29.29 61.51
N ILE A 103 -18.94 29.66 61.17
CA ILE A 103 -19.56 29.30 59.89
C ILE A 103 -18.78 29.90 58.72
N LYS A 104 -18.45 31.20 58.79
CA LYS A 104 -17.63 31.91 57.79
C LYS A 104 -16.30 31.23 57.58
N ALA A 105 -15.60 30.84 58.65
CA ALA A 105 -14.33 30.12 58.56
C ALA A 105 -14.47 28.75 57.86
N GLY A 106 -15.56 28.02 58.12
CA GLY A 106 -15.85 26.74 57.45
C GLY A 106 -16.12 26.89 55.97
N LEU A 107 -17.02 27.81 55.60
CA LEU A 107 -17.37 28.10 54.21
C LEU A 107 -16.19 28.64 53.42
N ARG A 108 -15.37 29.51 54.03
CA ARG A 108 -14.12 29.98 53.43
C ARG A 108 -13.21 28.82 53.06
N THR A 109 -13.00 27.86 53.96
CA THR A 109 -12.14 26.70 53.67
C THR A 109 -12.68 25.87 52.51
N LEU A 110 -14.00 25.80 52.37
CA LEU A 110 -14.66 25.09 51.27
C LEU A 110 -14.49 25.84 49.94
N VAL A 111 -14.74 27.15 49.94
CA VAL A 111 -14.59 28.02 48.76
C VAL A 111 -13.12 28.10 48.31
N GLU A 112 -12.17 28.11 49.24
CA GLU A 112 -10.73 28.06 48.94
C GLU A 112 -10.32 26.83 48.12
N ARG A 113 -11.06 25.71 48.24
CA ARG A 113 -10.84 24.47 47.49
C ARG A 113 -11.51 24.43 46.11
N MET A 114 -12.39 25.39 45.80
CA MET A 114 -13.00 25.50 44.48
C MET A 114 -11.93 25.72 43.41
N ARG A 115 -12.06 24.99 42.30
CA ARG A 115 -11.17 25.05 41.14
C ARG A 115 -11.72 25.94 40.04
N ALA A 116 -10.89 26.18 39.04
CA ALA A 116 -11.35 26.81 37.81
C ALA A 116 -12.49 25.99 37.18
N GLY A 117 -13.63 26.65 36.96
CA GLY A 117 -14.85 26.03 36.41
C GLY A 117 -15.94 25.77 37.46
N ASP A 118 -15.58 25.58 38.73
CA ASP A 118 -16.57 25.42 39.81
C ASP A 118 -17.41 26.70 39.95
N GLN A 119 -18.65 26.56 40.38
CA GLN A 119 -19.57 27.68 40.59
C GLN A 119 -20.06 27.71 42.03
N GLY A 120 -20.19 28.91 42.58
CA GLY A 120 -20.80 29.13 43.88
C GLY A 120 -21.85 30.23 43.81
N LEU A 121 -22.92 30.07 44.57
CA LEU A 121 -23.94 31.07 44.82
C LEU A 121 -24.18 31.12 46.34
N LEU A 122 -24.22 32.33 46.91
CA LEU A 122 -24.45 32.54 48.33
C LEU A 122 -25.81 33.17 48.55
N LEU A 123 -26.65 32.46 49.30
CA LEU A 123 -27.89 32.92 49.89
C LEU A 123 -27.66 33.21 51.37
N THR A 124 -28.32 34.24 51.86
CA THR A 124 -28.46 34.51 53.28
C THR A 124 -29.93 34.45 53.64
N PHE A 125 -30.23 34.02 54.87
CA PHE A 125 -31.61 34.00 55.33
C PHE A 125 -31.75 34.30 56.80
N ASP A 126 -32.90 34.87 57.12
CA ASP A 126 -33.40 35.19 58.44
C ASP A 126 -34.95 35.09 58.38
N ASP A 127 -35.66 36.18 58.68
CA ASP A 127 -37.07 36.41 58.40
C ASP A 127 -37.38 36.39 56.88
N SER A 128 -36.34 36.59 56.04
CA SER A 128 -36.40 36.66 54.58
C SER A 128 -35.24 35.88 53.93
N VAL A 129 -35.28 35.67 52.61
CA VAL A 129 -34.18 35.05 51.85
C VAL A 129 -33.63 36.06 50.86
N GLN A 130 -32.30 36.25 50.85
CA GLN A 130 -31.61 37.20 49.98
C GLN A 130 -30.44 36.53 49.25
N VAL A 131 -30.13 37.03 48.06
CA VAL A 131 -28.95 36.61 47.30
C VAL A 131 -27.80 37.53 47.69
N ALA A 132 -26.88 37.04 48.52
CA ALA A 132 -25.69 37.78 48.93
C ALA A 132 -24.61 37.78 47.84
N GLN A 133 -24.49 36.68 47.08
CA GLN A 133 -23.61 36.59 45.92
C GLN A 133 -24.31 35.78 44.82
N PRO A 134 -24.63 36.39 43.66
CA PRO A 134 -25.08 35.66 42.48
C PRO A 134 -24.06 34.60 42.04
N ALA A 135 -24.54 33.62 41.26
CA ALA A 135 -23.70 32.54 40.74
C ALA A 135 -22.43 33.10 40.08
N THR A 136 -21.27 32.64 40.56
CA THR A 136 -19.96 33.07 40.06
C THR A 136 -18.99 31.90 40.12
N SER A 137 -18.04 31.88 39.18
CA SER A 137 -16.85 31.02 39.24
C SER A 137 -15.65 31.74 39.82
N ASN A 138 -15.78 33.03 40.13
CA ASN A 138 -14.73 33.80 40.78
C ASN A 138 -14.76 33.56 42.29
N ARG A 139 -13.74 32.84 42.76
CA ARG A 139 -13.57 32.50 44.17
C ARG A 139 -13.46 33.73 45.06
N ASP A 140 -12.81 34.79 44.61
CA ASP A 140 -12.57 35.99 45.42
C ASP A 140 -13.87 36.77 45.65
N ASP A 141 -14.85 36.68 44.74
CA ASP A 141 -16.17 37.27 44.93
C ASP A 141 -16.94 36.55 46.04
N LEU A 142 -16.90 35.21 46.04
CA LEU A 142 -17.51 34.40 47.10
C LEU A 142 -16.84 34.62 48.44
N LEU A 143 -15.51 34.68 48.50
CA LEU A 143 -14.77 34.94 49.73
C LEU A 143 -15.13 36.32 50.31
N ARG A 144 -15.17 37.37 49.47
CA ARG A 144 -15.59 38.71 49.92
C ARG A 144 -17.04 38.74 50.40
N ALA A 145 -17.95 38.02 49.73
CA ALA A 145 -19.34 37.93 50.16
C ALA A 145 -19.48 37.20 51.50
N ILE A 146 -18.72 36.11 51.72
CA ILE A 146 -18.67 35.40 53.00
C ILE A 146 -18.10 36.29 54.11
N ASP A 147 -16.99 36.97 53.86
CA ASP A 147 -16.33 37.84 54.85
C ASP A 147 -17.25 39.01 55.27
N GLY A 148 -18.09 39.49 54.35
CA GLY A 148 -19.05 40.57 54.58
C GLY A 148 -20.34 40.17 55.30
N LEU A 149 -20.56 38.87 55.59
CA LEU A 149 -21.72 38.42 56.34
C LEU A 149 -21.70 38.95 57.78
N GLY A 150 -22.87 39.41 58.23
CA GLY A 150 -23.14 39.83 59.60
C GLY A 150 -24.51 39.33 60.06
N VAL A 151 -24.69 39.22 61.37
CA VAL A 151 -25.94 38.73 61.95
C VAL A 151 -27.11 39.68 61.64
N ALA A 152 -28.29 39.10 61.38
CA ALA A 152 -29.50 39.82 60.98
C ALA A 152 -30.77 39.03 61.30
N GLY A 153 -31.88 39.75 61.48
CA GLY A 153 -33.20 39.19 61.77
C GLY A 153 -33.35 38.57 63.16
N ASN A 154 -34.56 38.10 63.46
CA ASN A 154 -34.90 37.45 64.74
C ASN A 154 -35.55 36.08 64.57
N TYR A 155 -35.87 35.72 63.33
CA TYR A 155 -36.53 34.49 62.95
C TYR A 155 -35.73 33.77 61.84
N THR A 156 -36.10 32.52 61.61
CA THR A 156 -35.40 31.57 60.75
C THR A 156 -36.40 30.95 59.77
N SER A 157 -36.28 31.32 58.50
CA SER A 157 -37.12 30.86 57.39
C SER A 157 -36.45 29.69 56.62
N LEU A 158 -36.14 28.62 57.34
CA LEU A 158 -35.48 27.40 56.84
C LEU A 158 -36.22 26.72 55.66
N ASN A 159 -37.55 26.65 55.69
CA ASN A 159 -38.37 26.07 54.62
C ASN A 159 -38.24 26.87 53.32
N ARG A 160 -38.31 28.19 53.42
CA ARG A 160 -38.22 29.09 52.27
C ARG A 160 -36.83 29.05 51.66
N VAL A 161 -35.78 29.13 52.48
CA VAL A 161 -34.42 29.09 51.95
C VAL A 161 -34.10 27.74 51.33
N THR A 162 -34.63 26.63 51.85
CA THR A 162 -34.43 25.31 51.26
C THR A 162 -34.98 25.24 49.84
N VAL A 163 -36.23 25.69 49.63
CA VAL A 163 -36.84 25.73 48.30
C VAL A 163 -36.12 26.71 47.37
N GLU A 164 -35.76 27.89 47.87
CA GLU A 164 -35.04 28.87 47.07
C GLU A 164 -33.65 28.35 46.67
N ALA A 165 -32.93 27.69 47.58
CA ALA A 165 -31.62 27.12 47.30
C ALA A 165 -31.69 26.03 46.22
N ILE A 166 -32.71 25.18 46.26
CA ILE A 166 -32.98 24.18 45.21
C ILE A 166 -33.24 24.87 43.86
N ASN A 167 -34.11 25.89 43.83
CA ASN A 167 -34.42 26.62 42.60
C ASN A 167 -33.19 27.32 42.02
N ARG A 168 -32.36 27.90 42.90
CA ARG A 168 -31.12 28.58 42.50
C ARG A 168 -30.06 27.60 42.01
N ALA A 169 -30.02 26.39 42.55
CA ALA A 169 -29.10 25.36 42.07
C ALA A 169 -29.40 24.99 40.61
N GLU A 170 -30.68 24.95 40.20
CA GLU A 170 -31.05 24.72 38.79
C GLU A 170 -30.49 25.80 37.84
N LEU A 171 -30.24 27.02 38.32
CA LEU A 171 -29.66 28.11 37.53
C LEU A 171 -28.14 27.99 37.31
N LEU A 172 -27.45 27.13 38.07
CA LEU A 172 -26.03 26.88 37.87
C LEU A 172 -25.82 26.15 36.52
N THR A 173 -24.78 26.53 35.78
CA THR A 173 -24.53 26.01 34.42
C THR A 173 -23.71 24.71 34.40
N VAL A 174 -23.32 24.23 35.57
CA VAL A 174 -22.57 22.98 35.77
C VAL A 174 -23.52 21.82 36.06
N ASN A 175 -23.20 20.62 35.61
CA ASN A 175 -24.09 19.46 35.73
C ASN A 175 -24.18 18.94 37.17
N ARG A 176 -23.05 18.94 37.90
CA ARG A 176 -22.97 18.46 39.27
C ARG A 176 -23.25 19.59 40.24
N LYS A 177 -24.29 19.44 41.06
CA LYS A 177 -24.81 20.50 41.93
C LYS A 177 -24.99 19.98 43.35
N ALA A 178 -24.82 20.85 44.35
CA ALA A 178 -25.11 20.56 45.74
C ALA A 178 -25.66 21.80 46.46
N VAL A 179 -26.59 21.59 47.37
CA VAL A 179 -27.12 22.62 48.27
C VAL A 179 -26.53 22.40 49.66
N VAL A 180 -25.95 23.43 50.25
CA VAL A 180 -25.36 23.40 51.60
C VAL A 180 -26.06 24.46 52.43
N ILE A 181 -26.84 24.04 53.42
CA ILE A 181 -27.58 24.91 54.32
C ILE A 181 -26.91 24.87 55.69
N VAL A 182 -26.65 26.03 56.29
CA VAL A 182 -26.07 26.15 57.63
C VAL A 182 -26.99 26.97 58.52
N THR A 183 -27.42 26.44 59.66
CA THR A 183 -28.35 27.08 60.61
C THR A 183 -28.11 26.63 62.04
N ASP A 184 -28.56 27.41 63.03
CA ASP A 184 -28.54 27.05 64.45
C ASP A 184 -29.92 26.73 65.03
N SER A 185 -30.98 26.84 64.21
CA SER A 185 -32.35 26.71 64.70
C SER A 185 -33.29 26.11 63.66
N VAL A 186 -34.38 25.48 64.14
CA VAL A 186 -35.47 25.03 63.24
C VAL A 186 -36.32 26.21 62.77
N GLU A 187 -37.13 25.99 61.72
CA GLU A 187 -38.15 26.95 61.27
C GLU A 187 -38.97 27.47 62.47
N ASN A 188 -38.94 28.78 62.69
CA ASN A 188 -39.65 29.45 63.79
C ASN A 188 -40.57 30.59 63.30
N ILE A 189 -40.74 30.70 61.98
CA ILE A 189 -41.70 31.58 61.30
C ILE A 189 -42.62 30.75 60.40
N ALA A 190 -43.88 31.15 60.20
CA ALA A 190 -44.78 30.43 59.29
C ALA A 190 -44.59 30.87 57.84
N SER A 191 -43.40 30.64 57.28
CA SER A 191 -42.99 31.25 55.99
C SER A 191 -43.40 30.42 54.76
N LEU A 192 -43.35 29.09 54.86
CA LEU A 192 -43.71 28.13 53.82
C LEU A 192 -44.03 26.78 54.50
N PRO A 193 -45.09 26.05 54.09
CA PRO A 193 -45.37 24.71 54.61
C PRO A 193 -44.23 23.73 54.32
N LEU A 194 -43.90 22.89 55.31
CA LEU A 194 -42.90 21.80 55.13
C LEU A 194 -43.28 20.85 53.97
N ALA A 195 -44.57 20.79 53.64
CA ALA A 195 -45.07 19.95 52.58
C ALA A 195 -44.55 20.32 51.19
N ASP A 196 -44.43 21.62 50.95
CA ASP A 196 -43.96 22.15 49.69
C ASP A 196 -42.43 21.94 49.55
N VAL A 197 -41.71 21.96 50.68
CA VAL A 197 -40.27 21.69 50.71
C VAL A 197 -39.96 20.26 50.30
N TYR A 198 -40.60 19.26 50.92
CA TYR A 198 -40.36 17.87 50.54
C TYR A 198 -40.81 17.59 49.10
N SER A 199 -41.94 18.17 48.66
CA SER A 199 -42.42 17.99 47.29
C SER A 199 -41.45 18.56 46.27
N ARG A 200 -40.77 19.67 46.59
CA ARG A 200 -39.77 20.26 45.71
C ARG A 200 -38.48 19.46 45.71
N ALA A 201 -38.01 19.03 46.89
CA ALA A 201 -36.82 18.17 47.01
C ALA A 201 -36.98 16.86 46.22
N ASP A 202 -38.18 16.27 46.17
CA ASP A 202 -38.47 15.05 45.41
C ASP A 202 -38.49 15.23 43.88
N GLN A 203 -38.73 16.45 43.39
CA GLN A 203 -38.76 16.76 41.96
C GLN A 203 -37.37 16.97 41.38
N VAL A 204 -36.40 17.28 42.22
CA VAL A 204 -35.01 17.54 41.81
C VAL A 204 -34.10 16.44 42.26
N ASN A 205 -32.99 16.33 41.55
CA ASN A 205 -31.97 15.35 41.86
C ASN A 205 -30.70 16.02 42.40
N ILE A 206 -30.88 16.92 43.38
CA ILE A 206 -29.81 17.76 43.91
C ILE A 206 -29.58 17.38 45.37
N PRO A 207 -28.39 16.89 45.75
CA PRO A 207 -28.09 16.55 47.13
C PRO A 207 -28.11 17.80 48.02
N ILE A 208 -28.80 17.68 49.17
CA ILE A 208 -28.94 18.75 50.16
C ILE A 208 -28.16 18.33 51.40
N TYR A 209 -27.30 19.21 51.90
CA TYR A 209 -26.52 19.01 53.12
C TYR A 209 -27.00 20.03 54.15
N LEU A 210 -27.57 19.54 55.25
CA LEU A 210 -28.01 20.40 56.35
C LEU A 210 -26.99 20.34 57.48
N PHE A 211 -26.22 21.41 57.62
CA PHE A 211 -25.33 21.65 58.74
C PHE A 211 -26.09 22.42 59.80
N ALA A 212 -26.31 21.76 60.92
CA ALA A 212 -27.01 22.41 62.02
C ALA A 212 -26.27 22.23 63.32
N PHE A 213 -26.34 23.23 64.17
CA PHE A 213 -25.91 23.09 65.55
C PHE A 213 -27.03 23.50 66.48
N SER A 214 -27.23 22.74 67.55
CA SER A 214 -28.24 23.08 68.54
C SER A 214 -27.56 23.49 69.84
N PRO A 215 -27.61 24.77 70.23
CA PRO A 215 -27.11 25.20 71.54
C PRO A 215 -28.06 24.74 72.64
N LYS A 216 -27.95 23.47 73.09
CA LYS A 216 -28.57 22.83 74.28
C LYS A 216 -30.08 23.02 74.56
N SER A 217 -30.81 23.80 73.76
CA SER A 217 -32.17 24.30 74.02
C SER A 217 -33.18 23.85 72.96
N GLN A 218 -32.73 23.26 71.84
CA GLN A 218 -33.55 22.50 70.90
C GLN A 218 -33.03 21.04 70.80
N PRO A 219 -33.88 20.01 70.65
CA PRO A 219 -33.38 18.65 70.48
C PRO A 219 -32.73 18.51 69.10
N ALA A 220 -31.49 18.03 69.03
CA ALA A 220 -30.84 17.61 67.78
C ALA A 220 -31.76 16.74 66.90
N ALA A 221 -32.61 15.93 67.54
CA ALA A 221 -33.63 15.09 66.91
C ALA A 221 -34.64 15.86 66.04
N ALA A 222 -35.00 17.11 66.37
CA ALA A 222 -35.95 17.89 65.57
C ALA A 222 -35.33 18.27 64.21
N MET A 223 -34.05 18.63 64.22
CA MET A 223 -33.31 18.99 63.02
C MET A 223 -32.96 17.77 62.16
N GLU A 224 -32.62 16.65 62.79
CA GLU A 224 -32.46 15.37 62.09
C GLU A 224 -33.79 14.94 61.44
N ALA A 225 -34.91 15.04 62.16
CA ALA A 225 -36.23 14.72 61.61
C ALA A 225 -36.61 15.66 60.46
N TYR A 226 -36.22 16.94 60.53
CA TYR A 226 -36.38 17.89 59.44
C TYR A 226 -35.58 17.44 58.20
N ALA A 227 -34.27 17.22 58.36
CA ALA A 227 -33.38 16.81 57.27
C ALA A 227 -33.88 15.54 56.57
N LEU A 228 -34.27 14.53 57.34
CA LEU A 228 -34.78 13.27 56.81
C LEU A 228 -36.07 13.44 56.00
N ARG A 229 -36.96 14.35 56.41
CA ARG A 229 -38.21 14.65 55.66
C ARG A 229 -37.95 15.31 54.31
N ILE A 230 -36.90 16.11 54.19
CA ILE A 230 -36.51 16.78 52.94
C ILE A 230 -35.41 16.03 52.18
N LYS A 231 -35.07 14.80 52.60
CA LYS A 231 -33.98 13.98 52.04
C LYS A 231 -32.61 14.67 52.04
N ALA A 232 -32.39 15.57 52.99
CA ALA A 232 -31.08 16.16 53.21
C ALA A 232 -30.20 15.24 54.05
N LYS A 233 -28.89 15.26 53.80
CA LYS A 233 -27.88 14.63 54.66
C LYS A 233 -27.68 15.50 55.91
N PRO A 234 -28.06 15.04 57.12
CA PRO A 234 -27.89 15.84 58.32
C PRO A 234 -26.45 15.78 58.83
N PHE A 235 -25.93 16.94 59.21
CA PHE A 235 -24.71 17.12 60.00
C PHE A 235 -25.07 17.95 61.22
N VAL A 236 -25.74 17.31 62.18
CA VAL A 236 -26.17 17.96 63.42
C VAL A 236 -25.05 17.84 64.46
N THR A 237 -24.68 18.97 65.06
CA THR A 237 -23.65 19.03 66.10
C THR A 237 -24.11 19.88 67.29
N ASP A 238 -23.30 19.90 68.36
CA ASP A 238 -23.64 20.65 69.58
C ASP A 238 -23.09 22.09 69.58
N THR A 239 -22.20 22.45 68.64
CA THR A 239 -21.49 23.75 68.63
C THR A 239 -21.14 24.21 67.21
N ALA A 240 -21.05 25.52 66.98
CA ALA A 240 -20.61 26.06 65.70
C ALA A 240 -19.20 25.59 65.29
N THR A 241 -18.27 25.46 66.25
CA THR A 241 -16.93 24.91 65.98
C THR A 241 -16.98 23.45 65.48
N ALA A 242 -17.84 22.61 66.06
CA ALA A 242 -18.03 21.25 65.58
C ALA A 242 -18.67 21.23 64.18
N THR A 243 -19.64 22.11 63.92
CA THR A 243 -20.22 22.31 62.59
C THR A 243 -19.17 22.73 61.57
N ARG A 244 -18.27 23.66 61.92
CA ARG A 244 -17.14 24.06 61.06
C ARG A 244 -16.28 22.86 60.69
N LEU A 245 -15.90 22.02 61.65
CA LEU A 245 -15.12 20.81 61.38
C LEU A 245 -15.87 19.81 60.50
N ARG A 246 -17.20 19.71 60.65
CA ARG A 246 -18.04 18.89 59.76
C ARG A 246 -18.14 19.48 58.36
N LEU A 247 -18.21 20.80 58.18
CA LEU A 247 -18.17 21.42 56.86
C LEU A 247 -16.89 21.05 56.09
N LEU A 248 -15.76 20.86 56.78
CA LEU A 248 -14.53 20.39 56.16
C LEU A 248 -14.63 18.97 55.57
N THR A 249 -15.57 18.15 56.05
CA THR A 249 -15.83 16.82 55.49
C THR A 249 -16.49 16.90 54.11
N LEU A 250 -17.14 18.02 53.78
CA LEU A 250 -17.57 18.29 52.40
C LEU A 250 -16.39 18.50 51.45
N GLY A 251 -15.16 18.54 51.96
CA GLY A 251 -13.97 18.36 51.16
C GLY A 251 -14.04 17.15 50.22
N SER A 252 -14.70 16.06 50.65
CA SER A 252 -14.94 14.89 49.81
C SER A 252 -16.05 15.09 48.78
N LEU A 253 -16.91 16.12 48.89
CA LEU A 253 -17.76 16.52 47.76
C LEU A 253 -16.92 17.03 46.60
N PHE A 254 -15.72 17.56 46.85
CA PHE A 254 -14.76 17.84 45.78
C PHE A 254 -14.02 16.58 45.30
N GLU A 255 -14.23 15.40 45.90
CA GLU A 255 -13.79 14.12 45.34
C GLU A 255 -14.73 13.77 44.19
N ARG A 256 -14.45 14.48 43.08
CA ARG A 256 -14.28 14.01 41.69
C ARG A 256 -14.90 12.63 41.48
N GLY A 257 -15.93 12.58 40.63
CA GLY A 257 -16.42 11.31 40.09
C GLY A 257 -15.30 10.47 39.48
N TYR A 258 -15.61 9.32 38.92
CA TYR A 258 -14.62 8.39 38.43
C TYR A 258 -14.51 8.47 36.92
N ARG A 259 -13.28 8.44 36.41
CA ARG A 259 -12.99 8.11 35.03
C ARG A 259 -12.64 6.63 34.99
N LEU A 260 -13.55 5.85 34.45
CA LEU A 260 -13.38 4.43 34.22
C LEU A 260 -12.91 4.24 32.78
N ARG A 261 -11.79 3.55 32.57
CA ARG A 261 -11.30 3.14 31.24
C ARG A 261 -11.24 1.63 31.18
N TYR A 262 -11.70 1.02 30.09
CA TYR A 262 -11.51 -0.41 29.87
C TYR A 262 -11.32 -0.76 28.39
N ILE A 263 -10.77 -1.95 28.11
CA ILE A 263 -10.68 -2.51 26.76
C ILE A 263 -11.90 -3.38 26.50
N SER A 264 -12.71 -2.98 25.51
CA SER A 264 -13.91 -3.69 25.06
C SER A 264 -13.56 -5.02 24.40
N GLY A 265 -14.40 -6.03 24.61
CA GLY A 265 -14.37 -7.29 23.88
C GLY A 265 -15.36 -7.35 22.71
N LEU A 266 -16.06 -6.25 22.44
CA LEU A 266 -17.01 -6.15 21.34
C LEU A 266 -16.27 -5.97 20.00
N PRO A 267 -16.87 -6.41 18.87
CA PRO A 267 -16.36 -6.07 17.55
C PRO A 267 -16.64 -4.59 17.23
N ALA A 268 -15.76 -3.97 16.45
CA ALA A 268 -15.95 -2.63 15.93
C ALA A 268 -16.89 -2.67 14.71
N ASP A 269 -18.15 -3.01 14.94
CA ASP A 269 -19.14 -3.32 13.89
C ASP A 269 -20.10 -2.16 13.56
N SER A 270 -19.88 -0.99 14.15
CA SER A 270 -20.79 0.18 14.11
C SER A 270 -22.19 -0.08 14.69
N GLY A 271 -22.40 -1.23 15.33
CA GLY A 271 -23.63 -1.61 15.99
C GLY A 271 -23.79 -0.95 17.35
N GLU A 272 -25.04 -0.91 17.84
CA GLU A 272 -25.33 -0.52 19.22
C GLU A 272 -25.22 -1.74 20.14
N HIS A 273 -24.47 -1.58 21.21
CA HIS A 273 -24.27 -2.59 22.24
C HIS A 273 -24.75 -2.09 23.59
N THR A 274 -25.26 -3.01 24.41
CA THR A 274 -25.72 -2.68 25.75
C THR A 274 -24.58 -2.83 26.75
N ILE A 275 -24.22 -1.74 27.41
CA ILE A 275 -23.21 -1.73 28.48
C ILE A 275 -23.93 -1.63 29.82
N SER A 276 -23.59 -2.52 30.75
CA SER A 276 -24.04 -2.46 32.13
C SER A 276 -22.83 -2.35 33.07
N ILE A 277 -22.85 -1.38 33.98
CA ILE A 277 -21.86 -1.22 35.04
C ILE A 277 -22.54 -1.52 36.36
N ASN A 278 -21.99 -2.46 37.13
CA ASN A 278 -22.47 -2.81 38.47
C ASN A 278 -21.40 -2.46 39.50
N LEU A 279 -21.81 -1.96 40.66
CA LEU A 279 -20.92 -1.86 41.81
C LEU A 279 -20.94 -3.20 42.59
N ALA A 280 -19.79 -3.85 42.69
CA ALA A 280 -19.59 -5.03 43.53
C ALA A 280 -19.64 -4.61 45.00
N GLY A 281 -20.62 -5.11 45.74
CA GLY A 281 -20.81 -4.76 47.16
C GLY A 281 -21.90 -3.71 47.36
N GLY A 282 -23.15 -4.08 47.11
CA GLY A 282 -24.29 -3.36 47.66
C GLY A 282 -24.27 -3.44 49.20
N GLY A 283 -23.70 -2.41 49.83
CA GLY A 283 -23.87 -2.12 51.27
C GLY A 283 -22.95 -2.88 52.22
N ALA A 284 -21.80 -2.30 52.54
CA ALA A 284 -21.15 -2.54 53.83
C ALA A 284 -20.39 -1.31 54.32
N VAL A 285 -21.13 -0.23 54.59
CA VAL A 285 -20.77 0.69 55.68
C VAL A 285 -22.05 0.98 56.48
N GLY A 286 -22.35 0.09 57.43
CA GLY A 286 -23.39 0.24 58.45
C GLY A 286 -24.80 -0.24 58.06
N SER A 287 -25.35 -1.18 58.84
CA SER A 287 -26.76 -1.64 58.82
C SER A 287 -27.19 -2.64 57.74
N GLY A 288 -26.71 -3.89 57.86
CA GLY A 288 -27.51 -5.14 57.84
C GLY A 288 -28.62 -5.43 56.80
N THR A 289 -28.79 -4.66 55.72
CA THR A 289 -29.79 -4.91 54.69
C THR A 289 -29.09 -5.09 53.35
N VAL A 290 -29.35 -6.21 52.67
CA VAL A 290 -28.85 -6.46 51.30
C VAL A 290 -29.42 -5.37 50.39
N GLY A 291 -28.63 -4.34 50.10
CA GLY A 291 -29.04 -3.24 49.25
C GLY A 291 -29.33 -3.72 47.83
N SER A 292 -30.29 -3.07 47.15
CA SER A 292 -30.51 -3.27 45.72
C SER A 292 -29.19 -3.12 44.95
N PRO A 293 -28.95 -3.92 43.89
CA PRO A 293 -27.72 -3.79 43.11
C PRO A 293 -27.63 -2.37 42.56
N ILE A 294 -26.51 -1.72 42.82
CA ILE A 294 -26.18 -0.41 42.24
C ILE A 294 -25.68 -0.70 40.83
N PHE A 295 -26.47 -0.34 39.81
CA PHE A 295 -26.05 -0.48 38.43
C PHE A 295 -26.49 0.70 37.55
N ALA A 296 -25.74 0.93 36.49
CA ALA A 296 -26.12 1.78 35.37
C ALA A 296 -26.11 0.97 34.08
N ARG A 297 -27.00 1.32 33.15
CA ARG A 297 -27.06 0.73 31.81
C ARG A 297 -27.21 1.83 30.77
N PHE A 298 -26.45 1.74 29.69
CA PHE A 298 -26.50 2.64 28.55
C PHE A 298 -26.16 1.89 27.26
N THR A 299 -26.36 2.52 26.11
CA THR A 299 -25.96 1.98 24.81
C THR A 299 -24.66 2.62 24.33
N LEU A 300 -23.80 1.81 23.72
CA LEU A 300 -22.54 2.24 23.13
C LEU A 300 -22.53 1.83 21.66
N THR A 301 -22.17 2.75 20.76
CA THR A 301 -21.93 2.42 19.35
C THR A 301 -20.45 2.07 19.14
N ALA A 302 -20.14 0.84 18.72
CA ALA A 302 -18.77 0.37 18.53
C ALA A 302 -18.22 0.78 17.15
N LEU A 303 -17.82 2.05 17.03
CA LEU A 303 -17.32 2.58 15.76
C LEU A 303 -15.93 2.03 15.42
N PRO A 304 -15.68 1.61 14.16
CA PRO A 304 -14.34 1.28 13.68
C PRO A 304 -13.36 2.43 13.88
N GLY A 305 -12.25 2.13 14.53
CA GLY A 305 -11.08 3.02 14.59
C GLY A 305 -10.22 2.91 13.33
N GLN A 306 -9.39 3.93 13.12
CA GLN A 306 -8.47 4.00 11.99
C GLN A 306 -7.24 3.10 12.24
N VAL A 307 -6.87 2.31 11.24
CA VAL A 307 -5.62 1.52 11.22
C VAL A 307 -4.74 2.06 10.10
N ASP A 308 -3.61 2.63 10.47
CA ASP A 308 -2.62 3.15 9.52
C ASP A 308 -1.54 2.09 9.26
N VAL A 309 -1.28 1.83 7.98
CA VAL A 309 -0.31 0.84 7.52
C VAL A 309 0.69 1.51 6.58
N ALA A 310 1.96 1.36 6.87
CA ALA A 310 3.06 1.76 6.00
C ALA A 310 4.00 0.58 5.73
N LEU A 311 4.66 0.60 4.58
CA LEU A 311 5.69 -0.35 4.18
C LEU A 311 7.03 0.37 4.02
N PRO A 312 7.77 0.60 5.12
CA PRO A 312 9.12 1.12 5.03
C PRO A 312 9.99 0.25 4.11
N GLY A 313 10.81 0.87 3.26
CA GLY A 313 11.70 0.15 2.33
C GLY A 313 11.05 -0.28 1.01
N LEU A 314 9.74 -0.05 0.84
CA LEU A 314 9.03 -0.27 -0.42
C LEU A 314 8.32 1.01 -0.88
N SER A 315 8.54 1.43 -2.12
CA SER A 315 7.95 2.63 -2.73
C SER A 315 7.38 2.34 -4.12
N ASP A 316 6.43 3.17 -4.56
CA ASP A 316 5.81 2.97 -5.87
C ASP A 316 6.83 3.09 -7.01
N GLY A 317 6.82 2.10 -7.90
CA GLY A 317 7.74 1.97 -9.03
C GLY A 317 9.12 1.41 -8.67
N GLN A 318 9.39 1.07 -7.40
CA GLN A 318 10.69 0.55 -6.97
C GLN A 318 11.02 -0.77 -7.67
N THR A 319 12.25 -0.89 -8.18
CA THR A 319 12.76 -2.16 -8.69
C THR A 319 13.13 -3.08 -7.53
N VAL A 320 12.63 -4.32 -7.54
CA VAL A 320 12.91 -5.35 -6.54
C VAL A 320 13.28 -6.67 -7.20
N ALA A 321 14.11 -7.46 -6.53
CA ALA A 321 14.55 -8.75 -7.00
C ALA A 321 14.97 -9.63 -5.82
N GLY A 322 14.91 -10.95 -6.00
CA GLY A 322 15.33 -11.92 -5.01
C GLY A 322 14.45 -11.95 -3.76
N ILE A 323 15.07 -11.98 -2.59
CA ILE A 323 14.38 -11.98 -1.30
C ILE A 323 14.11 -10.54 -0.83
N VAL A 324 12.84 -10.23 -0.60
CA VAL A 324 12.35 -8.94 -0.09
C VAL A 324 11.70 -9.15 1.28
N ASP A 325 12.26 -8.53 2.32
CA ASP A 325 11.67 -8.53 3.65
C ASP A 325 10.60 -7.44 3.76
N LEU A 326 9.34 -7.86 3.92
CA LEU A 326 8.21 -6.97 4.17
C LEU A 326 7.99 -6.83 5.67
N LEU A 327 8.30 -5.66 6.21
CA LEU A 327 8.12 -5.33 7.61
C LEU A 327 7.28 -4.05 7.77
N PRO A 328 5.96 -4.16 7.95
CA PRO A 328 5.08 -3.01 7.98
C PRO A 328 5.22 -2.23 9.29
N ALA A 329 5.11 -0.90 9.19
CA ALA A 329 4.87 -0.04 10.34
C ALA A 329 3.36 0.14 10.50
N ILE A 330 2.82 -0.26 11.66
CA ILE A 330 1.38 -0.32 11.92
C ILE A 330 1.03 0.55 13.12
N SER A 331 0.01 1.39 12.97
CA SER A 331 -0.62 2.14 14.07
C SER A 331 -2.10 1.78 14.11
N ALA A 332 -2.54 1.15 15.20
CA ALA A 332 -3.91 0.70 15.40
C ALA A 332 -4.40 1.02 16.83
N PRO A 333 -5.71 1.17 17.05
CA PRO A 333 -6.27 1.46 18.37
C PRO A 333 -6.30 0.23 19.29
N GLY A 334 -6.27 -0.99 18.73
CA GLY A 334 -6.22 -2.25 19.47
C GLY A 334 -4.97 -3.10 19.16
N PRO A 335 -4.71 -4.15 19.96
CA PRO A 335 -3.68 -5.13 19.66
C PRO A 335 -3.87 -5.80 18.29
N ILE A 336 -2.81 -5.94 17.50
CA ILE A 336 -2.89 -6.53 16.16
C ILE A 336 -3.22 -8.03 16.24
N ARG A 337 -4.21 -8.45 15.46
CA ARG A 337 -4.63 -9.85 15.35
C ARG A 337 -3.94 -10.56 14.18
N SER A 338 -3.86 -9.90 13.03
CA SER A 338 -3.25 -10.48 11.83
C SER A 338 -2.82 -9.42 10.82
N VAL A 339 -1.78 -9.76 10.07
CA VAL A 339 -1.31 -9.02 8.89
C VAL A 339 -1.26 -9.97 7.71
N GLU A 340 -2.04 -9.71 6.68
CA GLU A 340 -2.11 -10.48 5.44
C GLU A 340 -1.27 -9.82 4.35
N TYR A 341 -0.48 -10.61 3.64
CA TYR A 341 0.36 -10.19 2.53
C TYR A 341 -0.16 -10.76 1.21
N THR A 342 -0.33 -9.89 0.22
CA THR A 342 -0.81 -10.26 -1.12
C THR A 342 0.11 -9.73 -2.21
N ILE A 343 0.26 -10.49 -3.28
CA ILE A 343 0.94 -10.06 -4.52
C ILE A 343 -0.05 -10.25 -5.66
N ASP A 344 -0.36 -9.17 -6.38
CA ASP A 344 -1.40 -9.10 -7.43
C ASP A 344 -2.76 -9.64 -6.95
N GLY A 345 -3.08 -9.36 -5.68
CA GLY A 345 -4.31 -9.83 -5.03
C GLY A 345 -4.29 -11.29 -4.57
N ARG A 346 -3.24 -12.07 -4.88
CA ARG A 346 -3.08 -13.44 -4.38
C ARG A 346 -2.48 -13.43 -2.97
N LEU A 347 -3.12 -14.11 -2.01
CA LEU A 347 -2.60 -14.28 -0.66
C LEU A 347 -1.31 -15.09 -0.66
N MET A 348 -0.25 -14.50 -0.11
CA MET A 348 1.07 -15.09 -0.02
C MET A 348 1.39 -15.59 1.39
N GLY A 349 0.87 -14.91 2.42
CA GLY A 349 1.08 -15.30 3.81
C GLY A 349 0.30 -14.44 4.80
N VAL A 350 0.25 -14.91 6.05
CA VAL A 350 -0.39 -14.23 7.18
C VAL A 350 0.55 -14.27 8.37
N ALA A 351 0.83 -13.11 8.96
CA ALA A 351 1.58 -12.98 10.21
C ALA A 351 0.62 -12.70 11.37
N GLN A 352 0.77 -13.45 12.47
CA GLN A 352 -0.10 -13.36 13.67
C GLN A 352 0.66 -13.00 14.95
N SER A 353 1.96 -12.74 14.84
CA SER A 353 2.82 -12.38 15.96
C SER A 353 3.87 -11.36 15.55
N GLU A 354 4.31 -10.53 16.50
CA GLU A 354 5.41 -9.59 16.29
C GLU A 354 6.69 -10.32 15.81
N PRO A 355 7.46 -9.73 14.87
CA PRO A 355 7.33 -8.35 14.38
C PRO A 355 6.39 -8.21 13.16
N PHE A 356 5.47 -9.16 12.96
CA PHE A 356 4.49 -9.20 11.88
C PHE A 356 5.06 -9.21 10.46
N GLY A 357 6.35 -9.52 10.27
CA GLY A 357 7.00 -9.51 8.97
C GLY A 357 6.67 -10.70 8.06
N TYR A 358 6.97 -10.56 6.77
CA TYR A 358 6.88 -11.60 5.77
C TYR A 358 8.07 -11.54 4.80
N VAL A 359 8.64 -12.70 4.48
CA VAL A 359 9.75 -12.83 3.54
C VAL A 359 9.20 -13.23 2.18
N TRP A 360 9.35 -12.35 1.19
CA TRP A 360 8.86 -12.56 -0.16
C TRP A 360 10.00 -12.91 -1.12
N ASP A 361 9.90 -14.06 -1.78
CA ASP A 361 10.79 -14.45 -2.87
C ASP A 361 10.19 -14.08 -4.24
N THR A 362 10.85 -13.18 -4.97
CA THR A 362 10.39 -12.70 -6.27
C THR A 362 10.74 -13.63 -7.42
N SER A 363 11.60 -14.63 -7.24
CA SER A 363 12.11 -15.50 -8.31
C SER A 363 11.04 -16.32 -9.04
N SER A 364 9.88 -16.51 -8.39
CA SER A 364 8.75 -17.26 -8.95
C SER A 364 7.79 -16.41 -9.80
N LEU A 365 8.03 -15.10 -9.90
CA LEU A 365 7.19 -14.16 -10.63
C LEU A 365 7.79 -13.83 -11.99
N VAL A 366 6.92 -13.48 -12.92
CA VAL A 366 7.33 -12.95 -14.22
C VAL A 366 7.88 -11.54 -14.00
N GLU A 367 8.88 -11.12 -14.77
CA GLU A 367 9.37 -9.75 -14.71
C GLU A 367 8.28 -8.73 -15.07
N GLY A 368 8.30 -7.58 -14.39
CA GLY A 368 7.40 -6.46 -14.66
C GLY A 368 6.71 -5.92 -13.42
N SER A 369 5.59 -5.23 -13.64
CA SER A 369 4.86 -4.53 -12.58
C SER A 369 4.04 -5.50 -11.73
N HIS A 370 4.22 -5.45 -10.41
CA HIS A 370 3.45 -6.21 -9.43
C HIS A 370 2.90 -5.30 -8.33
N VAL A 371 1.73 -5.64 -7.79
CA VAL A 371 1.12 -4.91 -6.67
C VAL A 371 1.29 -5.69 -5.38
N VAL A 372 2.05 -5.14 -4.44
CA VAL A 372 2.20 -5.65 -3.07
C VAL A 372 1.11 -5.04 -2.20
N GLY A 373 0.24 -5.88 -1.63
CA GLY A 373 -0.82 -5.47 -0.71
C GLY A 373 -0.60 -6.00 0.69
N VAL A 374 -0.77 -5.15 1.70
CA VAL A 374 -0.75 -5.51 3.12
C VAL A 374 -2.08 -5.12 3.73
N ARG A 375 -2.77 -6.07 4.36
CA ARG A 375 -4.02 -5.83 5.11
C ARG A 375 -3.81 -6.17 6.57
N VAL A 376 -4.24 -5.30 7.46
CA VAL A 376 -4.10 -5.45 8.90
C VAL A 376 -5.49 -5.51 9.53
N GLU A 377 -5.67 -6.43 10.47
CA GLU A 377 -6.84 -6.51 11.35
C GLU A 377 -6.36 -6.54 12.81
N ASP A 378 -6.98 -5.74 13.68
CA ASP A 378 -6.75 -5.78 15.13
C ASP A 378 -7.73 -6.72 15.86
N SER A 379 -7.57 -6.91 17.16
CA SER A 379 -8.40 -7.84 17.93
C SER A 379 -9.86 -7.39 18.08
N ALA A 380 -10.16 -6.11 17.80
CA ALA A 380 -11.50 -5.56 17.79
C ALA A 380 -12.13 -5.61 16.39
N GLY A 381 -11.38 -6.01 15.36
CA GLY A 381 -11.85 -6.04 13.97
C GLY A 381 -11.66 -4.73 13.22
N ASN A 382 -10.91 -3.77 13.77
CA ASN A 382 -10.51 -2.58 13.02
C ASN A 382 -9.55 -2.99 11.90
N ARG A 383 -9.70 -2.39 10.72
CA ARG A 383 -8.98 -2.78 9.51
C ARG A 383 -8.28 -1.61 8.84
N GLY A 384 -7.12 -1.89 8.26
CA GLY A 384 -6.34 -0.95 7.44
C GLY A 384 -5.61 -1.70 6.34
N GLU A 385 -5.35 -1.04 5.22
CA GLU A 385 -4.62 -1.65 4.11
C GLU A 385 -3.68 -0.67 3.42
N LYS A 386 -2.61 -1.22 2.85
CA LYS A 386 -1.64 -0.49 2.04
C LYS A 386 -1.30 -1.29 0.80
N PHE A 387 -1.33 -0.62 -0.35
CA PHE A 387 -0.83 -1.16 -1.62
C PHE A 387 0.39 -0.35 -2.08
N VAL A 388 1.38 -1.04 -2.64
CA VAL A 388 2.57 -0.47 -3.27
C VAL A 388 2.81 -1.21 -4.57
N THR A 389 3.03 -0.46 -5.66
CA THR A 389 3.36 -1.06 -6.96
C THR A 389 4.87 -1.13 -7.12
N VAL A 390 5.43 -2.26 -7.50
CA VAL A 390 6.88 -2.47 -7.68
C VAL A 390 7.17 -3.08 -9.05
N ASN A 391 8.41 -2.94 -9.52
CA ASN A 391 8.88 -3.59 -10.74
C ASN A 391 9.81 -4.76 -10.38
N VAL A 392 9.33 -5.98 -10.53
CA VAL A 392 10.11 -7.20 -10.31
C VAL A 392 11.01 -7.46 -11.51
N VAL A 393 12.28 -7.76 -11.25
CA VAL A 393 13.26 -8.18 -12.26
C VAL A 393 14.03 -9.41 -11.75
N ASP A 394 14.68 -10.14 -12.65
CA ASP A 394 15.58 -11.23 -12.28
C ASP A 394 16.84 -10.67 -11.56
N PRO A 395 17.24 -11.20 -10.38
CA PRO A 395 18.45 -10.78 -9.69
C PRO A 395 19.75 -11.03 -10.48
N LEU A 396 19.78 -12.04 -11.36
CA LEU A 396 20.98 -12.44 -12.11
C LEU A 396 20.61 -13.04 -13.47
N VAL A 397 20.93 -12.34 -14.56
CA VAL A 397 20.73 -12.80 -15.94
C VAL A 397 22.07 -13.18 -16.56
N VAL A 398 22.17 -14.39 -17.12
CA VAL A 398 23.39 -14.88 -17.80
C VAL A 398 23.10 -15.18 -19.25
N GLN A 399 23.78 -14.46 -20.14
CA GLN A 399 23.79 -14.75 -21.57
C GLN A 399 25.20 -15.18 -21.97
N ALA A 400 25.33 -16.29 -22.68
CA ALA A 400 26.61 -16.66 -23.25
C ALA A 400 26.45 -17.16 -24.68
N SER A 401 27.55 -17.08 -25.40
CA SER A 401 27.64 -17.54 -26.78
C SER A 401 28.97 -18.24 -27.00
N ILE A 402 28.96 -19.23 -27.87
CA ILE A 402 30.14 -19.89 -28.40
C ILE A 402 30.32 -19.41 -29.84
N ASP A 403 31.56 -19.10 -30.25
CA ASP A 403 31.81 -18.57 -31.60
C ASP A 403 31.44 -19.59 -32.69
N ARG A 404 31.59 -20.89 -32.40
CA ARG A 404 31.24 -22.01 -33.30
C ARG A 404 30.73 -23.23 -32.53
N SER A 405 29.64 -23.84 -33.00
CA SER A 405 29.10 -25.08 -32.41
C SER A 405 29.65 -26.37 -33.03
N LYS A 406 30.43 -26.28 -34.11
CA LYS A 406 31.14 -27.40 -34.73
C LYS A 406 32.60 -27.04 -34.94
N VAL A 407 33.50 -27.80 -34.33
CA VAL A 407 34.91 -27.43 -34.18
C VAL A 407 35.76 -28.68 -34.41
N TYR A 408 36.88 -28.58 -35.13
CA TYR A 408 37.79 -29.72 -35.23
C TYR A 408 38.61 -29.86 -33.95
N VAL A 409 38.82 -31.09 -33.46
CA VAL A 409 39.69 -31.34 -32.31
C VAL A 409 41.07 -30.70 -32.53
N GLY A 410 41.45 -29.80 -31.64
CA GLY A 410 42.68 -29.01 -31.69
C GLY A 410 42.50 -27.55 -32.15
N ASP A 411 41.32 -27.15 -32.60
CA ASP A 411 40.99 -25.74 -32.87
C ASP A 411 40.65 -25.00 -31.55
N GLU A 412 40.90 -23.68 -31.53
CA GLU A 412 40.52 -22.79 -30.43
C GLU A 412 39.04 -22.41 -30.52
N VAL A 413 38.37 -22.39 -29.37
CA VAL A 413 36.95 -22.02 -29.23
C VAL A 413 36.81 -20.91 -28.22
N PHE A 414 36.03 -19.88 -28.55
CA PHE A 414 35.81 -18.75 -27.65
C PHE A 414 34.39 -18.76 -27.11
N VAL A 415 34.27 -18.76 -25.79
CA VAL A 415 33.01 -18.57 -25.07
C VAL A 415 32.98 -17.15 -24.54
N THR A 416 32.01 -16.35 -24.99
CA THR A 416 31.80 -14.98 -24.54
C THR A 416 30.55 -14.92 -23.68
N VAL A 417 30.65 -14.30 -22.50
CA VAL A 417 29.57 -14.21 -21.51
C VAL A 417 29.26 -12.75 -21.23
N ASP A 418 27.97 -12.42 -21.25
CA ASP A 418 27.40 -11.20 -20.71
C ASP A 418 26.57 -11.56 -19.47
N VAL A 419 26.83 -10.87 -18.36
CA VAL A 419 26.18 -11.13 -17.08
C VAL A 419 25.64 -9.82 -16.56
N ASP A 420 24.31 -9.73 -16.45
CA ASP A 420 23.64 -8.64 -15.78
C ASP A 420 23.25 -9.10 -14.39
N ALA A 421 23.77 -8.42 -13.36
CA ALA A 421 23.60 -8.81 -11.97
C ALA A 421 23.35 -7.56 -11.12
N LEU A 422 22.20 -7.49 -10.47
CA LEU A 422 21.83 -6.32 -9.66
C LEU A 422 22.80 -6.08 -8.49
N ALA A 423 23.26 -7.15 -7.84
CA ALA A 423 24.26 -7.08 -6.77
C ALA A 423 25.70 -7.01 -7.28
N GLY A 424 25.89 -6.98 -8.60
CA GLY A 424 27.17 -7.17 -9.27
C GLY A 424 27.58 -8.64 -9.33
N VAL A 425 28.40 -8.96 -10.33
CA VAL A 425 28.90 -10.31 -10.57
C VAL A 425 29.88 -10.73 -9.46
N GLY A 426 29.68 -11.93 -8.92
CA GLY A 426 30.57 -12.59 -7.97
C GLY A 426 31.63 -13.42 -8.70
N ALA A 427 31.20 -14.38 -9.52
CA ALA A 427 32.08 -15.22 -10.34
C ALA A 427 31.34 -15.81 -11.55
N VAL A 428 32.08 -16.08 -12.63
CA VAL A 428 31.65 -16.84 -13.80
C VAL A 428 32.54 -18.07 -13.91
N ASP A 429 31.94 -19.24 -13.75
CA ASP A 429 32.57 -20.54 -13.94
C ASP A 429 32.28 -21.06 -15.35
N PHE A 430 33.35 -21.44 -16.05
CA PHE A 430 33.30 -22.09 -17.36
C PHE A 430 33.53 -23.58 -17.18
N LEU A 431 32.55 -24.39 -17.59
CA LEU A 431 32.58 -25.83 -17.47
C LEU A 431 32.44 -26.51 -18.83
N VAL A 432 33.11 -27.64 -19.00
CA VAL A 432 32.86 -28.57 -20.11
C VAL A 432 32.58 -29.94 -19.53
N ASP A 433 31.47 -30.56 -19.95
CA ASP A 433 30.95 -31.84 -19.45
C ASP A 433 30.83 -31.91 -17.92
N GLY A 434 30.49 -30.77 -17.31
CA GLY A 434 30.32 -30.64 -15.85
C GLY A 434 31.61 -30.44 -15.06
N VAL A 435 32.78 -30.36 -15.72
CA VAL A 435 34.06 -30.07 -15.08
C VAL A 435 34.37 -28.59 -15.19
N VAL A 436 34.58 -27.90 -14.06
CA VAL A 436 35.02 -26.48 -14.03
C VAL A 436 36.45 -26.38 -14.53
N LEU A 437 36.65 -25.61 -15.59
CA LEU A 437 37.96 -25.39 -16.22
C LEU A 437 38.56 -24.04 -15.82
N GLU A 438 37.72 -23.01 -15.78
CA GLU A 438 38.15 -21.66 -15.41
C GLU A 438 37.06 -20.95 -14.60
N ARG A 439 37.51 -20.16 -13.62
CA ARG A 439 36.68 -19.21 -12.87
C ARG A 439 37.20 -17.81 -13.13
N ARG A 440 36.31 -16.88 -13.48
CA ARG A 440 36.63 -15.44 -13.58
C ARG A 440 35.75 -14.63 -12.63
N THR A 441 36.32 -13.59 -12.03
CA THR A 441 35.61 -12.69 -11.10
C THR A 441 35.56 -11.25 -11.61
N GLU A 442 36.20 -10.95 -12.74
CA GLU A 442 36.26 -9.61 -13.34
C GLU A 442 36.08 -9.70 -14.88
N PRO A 443 35.42 -8.70 -15.50
CA PRO A 443 35.24 -8.64 -16.95
C PRO A 443 36.54 -8.26 -17.69
N PRO A 444 36.68 -8.62 -18.98
CA PRO A 444 35.70 -9.30 -19.81
C PRO A 444 35.59 -10.80 -19.51
N PHE A 445 34.36 -11.31 -19.45
CA PHE A 445 34.08 -12.73 -19.19
C PHE A 445 34.20 -13.54 -20.50
N VAL A 446 35.44 -13.78 -20.92
CA VAL A 446 35.77 -14.59 -22.10
C VAL A 446 36.62 -15.78 -21.69
N PHE A 447 36.28 -16.96 -22.21
CA PHE A 447 37.05 -18.18 -22.02
C PHE A 447 37.49 -18.74 -23.36
N GLN A 448 38.77 -19.10 -23.44
CA GLN A 448 39.35 -19.78 -24.59
C GLN A 448 39.51 -21.26 -24.25
N LEU A 449 38.71 -22.11 -24.89
CA LEU A 449 38.75 -23.54 -24.69
C LEU A 449 39.76 -24.19 -25.64
N ASP A 450 40.71 -24.94 -25.07
CA ASP A 450 41.59 -25.85 -25.82
C ASP A 450 40.89 -27.19 -26.07
N SER A 451 40.39 -27.38 -27.29
CA SER A 451 39.66 -28.58 -27.68
C SER A 451 40.56 -29.81 -27.86
N SER A 452 41.89 -29.68 -27.83
CA SER A 452 42.81 -30.80 -28.05
C SER A 452 42.76 -31.88 -26.97
N SER A 453 42.26 -31.52 -25.78
CA SER A 453 42.14 -32.41 -24.62
C SER A 453 40.84 -33.23 -24.60
N TYR A 454 39.96 -33.04 -25.58
CA TYR A 454 38.64 -33.67 -25.65
C TYR A 454 38.56 -34.67 -26.81
N ALA A 455 37.76 -35.71 -26.64
CA ALA A 455 37.49 -36.68 -27.69
C ALA A 455 36.61 -36.06 -28.79
N GLN A 456 36.52 -36.73 -29.94
CA GLN A 456 35.50 -36.36 -30.92
C GLN A 456 34.09 -36.70 -30.39
N GLY A 457 33.10 -35.88 -30.72
CA GLY A 457 31.71 -36.05 -30.32
C GLY A 457 31.11 -34.80 -29.68
N GLU A 458 29.90 -34.96 -29.13
CA GLU A 458 29.15 -33.89 -28.49
C GLU A 458 29.66 -33.62 -27.08
N HIS A 459 29.98 -32.36 -26.78
CA HIS A 459 30.40 -31.85 -25.49
C HIS A 459 29.46 -30.74 -25.03
N ILE A 460 29.16 -30.68 -23.74
CA ILE A 460 28.29 -29.66 -23.16
C ILE A 460 29.14 -28.59 -22.49
N VAL A 461 29.12 -27.38 -23.04
CA VAL A 461 29.69 -26.20 -22.41
C VAL A 461 28.63 -25.59 -21.50
N THR A 462 28.93 -25.48 -20.20
CA THR A 462 28.09 -24.79 -19.23
C THR A 462 28.80 -23.53 -18.76
N VAL A 463 28.10 -22.40 -18.77
CA VAL A 463 28.53 -21.18 -18.09
C VAL A 463 27.64 -21.03 -16.88
N GLN A 464 28.25 -20.97 -15.70
CA GLN A 464 27.54 -20.76 -14.44
C GLN A 464 28.02 -19.43 -13.84
N ALA A 465 27.13 -18.45 -13.69
CA ALA A 465 27.46 -17.22 -12.99
C ALA A 465 26.87 -17.22 -11.58
N SER A 466 27.54 -16.49 -10.70
CA SER A 466 27.05 -16.11 -9.37
C SER A 466 27.09 -14.61 -9.23
N ASP A 467 26.15 -14.03 -8.49
CA ASP A 467 26.23 -12.64 -8.03
C ASP A 467 26.91 -12.56 -6.64
N ARG A 468 27.03 -11.35 -6.09
CA ARG A 468 27.63 -11.14 -4.75
C ARG A 468 26.73 -11.52 -3.59
N THR A 469 25.45 -11.80 -3.82
CA THR A 469 24.51 -12.25 -2.78
C THR A 469 24.33 -13.77 -2.77
N GLY A 470 24.92 -14.46 -3.74
CA GLY A 470 24.96 -15.92 -3.85
C GLY A 470 23.90 -16.51 -4.78
N TYR A 471 23.14 -15.69 -5.52
CA TYR A 471 22.29 -16.19 -6.61
C TYR A 471 23.18 -16.85 -7.66
N LEU A 472 22.71 -17.99 -8.19
CA LEU A 472 23.40 -18.78 -9.19
C LEU A 472 22.50 -18.96 -10.39
N GLU A 473 23.02 -18.64 -11.56
CA GLU A 473 22.35 -18.92 -12.84
C GLU A 473 23.28 -19.63 -13.81
N SER A 474 22.72 -20.39 -14.73
CA SER A 474 23.52 -21.12 -15.70
C SER A 474 22.89 -21.23 -17.08
N THR A 475 23.74 -21.17 -18.10
CA THR A 475 23.37 -21.41 -19.49
C THR A 475 24.26 -22.49 -20.10
N LYS A 476 23.72 -23.22 -21.07
CA LYS A 476 24.37 -24.41 -21.66
C LYS A 476 24.30 -24.39 -23.18
N PHE A 477 25.39 -24.84 -23.79
CA PHE A 477 25.52 -25.00 -25.23
C PHE A 477 26.07 -26.38 -25.56
N SER A 478 25.68 -26.92 -26.70
CA SER A 478 26.28 -28.12 -27.27
C SER A 478 27.36 -27.72 -28.27
N MET A 479 28.53 -28.35 -28.16
CA MET A 479 29.67 -28.21 -29.04
C MET A 479 30.03 -29.59 -29.60
N ASP A 480 30.00 -29.75 -30.92
CA ASP A 480 30.33 -30.99 -31.61
C ASP A 480 31.79 -30.95 -32.10
N LEU A 481 32.65 -31.75 -31.47
CA LEU A 481 34.05 -31.89 -31.82
C LEU A 481 34.25 -32.92 -32.93
N LEU A 482 34.62 -32.43 -34.11
CA LEU A 482 34.88 -33.22 -35.31
C LEU A 482 36.31 -33.78 -35.30
N PRO A 483 36.57 -34.96 -35.91
CA PRO A 483 37.92 -35.47 -36.06
C PRO A 483 38.82 -34.48 -36.81
N PRO A 484 40.10 -34.34 -36.44
CA PRO A 484 40.99 -33.38 -37.08
C PRO A 484 41.01 -33.60 -38.60
N PRO A 485 41.04 -32.51 -39.40
CA PRO A 485 40.99 -32.64 -40.85
C PRO A 485 42.12 -33.55 -41.33
N PRO A 486 41.87 -34.43 -42.32
CA PRO A 486 42.88 -35.35 -42.81
C PRO A 486 44.09 -34.54 -43.31
N ARG A 487 45.22 -34.69 -42.62
CA ARG A 487 46.50 -34.13 -43.09
C ARG A 487 46.88 -34.90 -44.36
N PHE A 488 46.69 -34.29 -45.53
CA PHE A 488 47.24 -34.81 -46.77
C PHE A 488 48.77 -34.67 -46.71
N ILE A 489 49.44 -35.70 -46.20
CA ILE A 489 50.89 -35.83 -46.29
C ILE A 489 51.20 -36.13 -47.75
N PHE A 490 51.60 -35.12 -48.52
CA PHE A 490 52.13 -35.32 -49.86
C PHE A 490 53.45 -36.09 -49.76
N THR A 491 53.39 -37.41 -49.85
CA THR A 491 54.59 -38.25 -49.97
C THR A 491 55.16 -38.14 -51.39
N GLY A 492 56.49 -38.13 -51.53
CA GLY A 492 57.19 -37.82 -52.80
C GLY A 492 56.82 -38.70 -54.02
N GLN A 493 56.08 -39.80 -53.83
CA GLN A 493 55.57 -40.63 -54.93
C GLN A 493 54.39 -40.02 -55.71
N THR A 494 53.65 -39.07 -55.13
CA THR A 494 52.49 -38.48 -55.80
C THR A 494 52.91 -37.59 -56.97
N TRP A 495 54.04 -36.90 -56.85
CA TRP A 495 54.65 -36.12 -57.94
C TRP A 495 55.08 -37.01 -59.11
N LEU A 496 55.71 -38.16 -58.84
CA LEU A 496 56.10 -39.12 -59.88
C LEU A 496 54.90 -39.64 -60.67
N ARG A 497 53.76 -39.88 -60.01
CA ARG A 497 52.52 -40.31 -60.69
C ARG A 497 51.91 -39.19 -61.53
N ILE A 498 51.89 -37.95 -61.02
CA ILE A 498 51.38 -36.79 -61.77
C ILE A 498 52.28 -36.51 -62.98
N PHE A 499 53.61 -36.52 -62.82
CA PHE A 499 54.55 -36.36 -63.94
C PHE A 499 54.50 -37.53 -64.93
N ALA A 500 54.33 -38.78 -64.48
CA ALA A 500 54.15 -39.91 -65.36
C ALA A 500 52.85 -39.79 -66.17
N LEU A 501 51.75 -39.34 -65.56
CA LEU A 501 50.48 -39.15 -66.24
C LEU A 501 50.54 -37.99 -67.25
N LEU A 502 51.20 -36.88 -66.89
CA LEU A 502 51.48 -35.78 -67.80
C LEU A 502 52.40 -36.19 -68.95
N ALA A 503 53.42 -37.03 -68.70
CA ALA A 503 54.29 -37.56 -69.75
C ALA A 503 53.55 -38.53 -70.69
N ILE A 504 52.65 -39.36 -70.16
CA ILE A 504 51.76 -40.21 -70.97
C ILE A 504 50.82 -39.37 -71.83
N ILE A 505 50.20 -38.33 -71.26
CA ILE A 505 49.35 -37.41 -72.02
C ILE A 505 50.17 -36.70 -73.11
N LEU A 506 51.37 -36.20 -72.77
CA LEU A 506 52.25 -35.52 -73.73
C LEU A 506 52.70 -36.45 -74.86
N THR A 507 53.02 -37.71 -74.56
CA THR A 507 53.38 -38.71 -75.57
C THR A 507 52.21 -39.10 -76.46
N VAL A 508 50.99 -39.22 -75.91
CA VAL A 508 49.77 -39.44 -76.71
C VAL A 508 49.50 -38.24 -77.63
N VAL A 509 49.66 -37.01 -77.13
CA VAL A 509 49.49 -35.78 -77.93
C VAL A 509 50.55 -35.69 -79.02
N LEU A 510 51.82 -36.00 -78.73
CA LEU A 510 52.89 -36.04 -79.72
C LEU A 510 52.69 -37.14 -80.76
N ALA A 511 52.23 -38.33 -80.36
CA ALA A 511 51.90 -39.42 -81.28
C ALA A 511 50.73 -39.04 -82.20
N TRP A 512 49.72 -38.34 -81.69
CA TRP A 512 48.60 -37.83 -82.47
C TRP A 512 49.04 -36.74 -83.47
N LEU A 513 49.92 -35.82 -83.05
CA LEU A 513 50.53 -34.82 -83.94
C LEU A 513 51.42 -35.47 -85.02
N LEU A 514 52.17 -36.53 -84.67
CA LEU A 514 52.99 -37.28 -85.62
C LEU A 514 52.12 -38.06 -86.62
N LEU A 515 51.04 -38.70 -86.17
CA LEU A 515 50.08 -39.41 -87.03
C LEU A 515 49.37 -38.47 -88.00
N THR A 516 48.96 -37.28 -87.55
CA THR A 516 48.32 -36.27 -88.41
C THR A 516 49.32 -35.67 -89.42
N PHE A 517 50.58 -35.45 -89.01
CA PHE A 517 51.65 -35.01 -89.91
C PHE A 517 51.99 -36.07 -90.97
N LEU A 518 52.12 -37.35 -90.59
CA LEU A 518 52.38 -38.46 -91.51
C LEU A 518 51.19 -38.74 -92.46
N ALA A 519 49.95 -38.59 -91.99
CA ALA A 519 48.76 -38.67 -92.84
C ALA A 519 48.68 -37.51 -93.85
N GLY A 520 49.22 -36.34 -93.51
CA GLY A 520 49.31 -35.17 -94.39
C GLY A 520 50.35 -35.31 -95.51
N LEU A 521 51.43 -36.07 -95.29
CA LEU A 521 52.49 -36.29 -96.28
C LEU A 521 52.12 -37.33 -97.37
N ALA A 522 51.09 -38.16 -97.16
CA ALA A 522 50.74 -39.28 -98.04
C ALA A 522 49.62 -39.01 -99.07
N ARG A 523 49.10 -37.78 -99.20
CA ARG A 523 48.06 -37.47 -100.22
C ARG A 523 48.35 -36.20 -101.02
N ARG A 524 49.36 -36.27 -101.91
CA ARG A 524 49.42 -35.43 -103.11
C ARG A 524 48.53 -36.03 -104.22
N ARG A 525 47.64 -35.18 -104.76
CA ARG A 525 47.01 -35.23 -106.10
C ARG A 525 46.17 -36.46 -106.47
N ARG A 526 44.84 -36.36 -106.30
CA ARG A 526 43.89 -36.90 -107.30
C ARG A 526 43.08 -35.74 -107.89
N ARG A 527 43.38 -35.44 -109.16
CA ARG A 527 42.68 -34.47 -110.00
C ARG A 527 41.24 -34.95 -110.23
N ARG A 528 40.25 -34.09 -110.00
CA ARG A 528 38.85 -34.34 -110.40
C ARG A 528 38.70 -33.93 -111.87
N ARG A 529 38.33 -34.86 -112.76
CA ARG A 529 37.94 -34.57 -114.15
C ARG A 529 36.46 -34.19 -114.17
N PHE A 530 36.12 -33.12 -114.88
CA PHE A 530 34.74 -32.73 -115.20
C PHE A 530 34.63 -32.65 -116.73
N SER A 531 33.57 -33.21 -117.30
CA SER A 531 33.25 -33.14 -118.74
C SER A 531 32.03 -32.25 -118.94
N LEU A 532 32.11 -31.33 -119.91
CA LEU A 532 31.03 -30.44 -120.34
C LEU A 532 30.65 -30.86 -121.77
N ALA A 533 29.40 -31.27 -121.98
CA ALA A 533 28.85 -31.54 -123.31
C ALA A 533 27.92 -30.39 -123.72
N LEU A 534 28.07 -29.89 -124.94
CA LEU A 534 27.26 -28.84 -125.54
C LEU A 534 26.80 -29.34 -126.91
N ASP A 535 25.54 -29.73 -127.03
CA ASP A 535 24.92 -30.08 -128.30
C ASP A 535 24.27 -28.83 -128.91
N ASN A 536 24.77 -28.38 -130.06
CA ASN A 536 24.11 -27.32 -130.83
C ASN A 536 22.99 -27.95 -131.67
N LEU A 537 21.75 -27.81 -131.22
CA LEU A 537 20.56 -28.35 -131.90
C LEU A 537 19.98 -27.40 -132.97
N GLY A 538 20.68 -26.35 -133.37
CA GLY A 538 20.20 -25.32 -134.31
C GLY A 538 21.04 -25.19 -135.61
N ASN A 539 20.39 -24.80 -136.70
CA ASN A 539 20.97 -24.68 -138.06
C ASN A 539 21.81 -23.41 -138.31
N LEU A 540 22.20 -22.69 -137.26
CA LEU A 540 23.01 -21.48 -137.33
C LEU A 540 24.35 -21.69 -136.63
N VAL A 541 25.44 -21.38 -137.35
CA VAL A 541 26.82 -21.46 -136.83
C VAL A 541 26.97 -20.42 -135.72
N SER A 542 27.09 -20.88 -134.49
CA SER A 542 27.26 -20.02 -133.31
C SER A 542 28.62 -20.28 -132.66
N SER A 543 29.35 -19.22 -132.31
CA SER A 543 30.64 -19.29 -131.62
C SER A 543 30.44 -19.03 -130.13
N TYR A 544 30.86 -19.97 -129.28
CA TYR A 544 30.80 -19.83 -127.82
C TYR A 544 32.20 -19.70 -127.23
N LEU A 545 32.34 -18.89 -126.17
CA LEU A 545 33.59 -18.75 -125.42
C LEU A 545 33.37 -19.17 -123.95
N LEU A 546 34.19 -20.09 -123.45
CA LEU A 546 34.22 -20.46 -122.05
C LEU A 546 35.34 -19.68 -121.34
N ARG A 547 35.03 -18.98 -120.25
CA ARG A 547 36.03 -18.27 -119.43
C ARG A 547 36.09 -18.84 -118.02
N MET A 548 37.31 -18.94 -117.48
CA MET A 548 37.64 -19.43 -116.14
C MET A 548 38.43 -18.35 -115.38
N ASP A 549 38.15 -18.18 -114.09
CA ASP A 549 38.88 -17.28 -113.18
C ASP A 549 38.97 -17.92 -111.79
N ASP A 550 40.11 -17.83 -111.11
CA ASP A 550 40.36 -18.53 -109.82
C ASP A 550 41.19 -17.71 -108.84
N PRO A 551 40.58 -17.09 -107.81
CA PRO A 551 41.36 -16.44 -106.77
C PRO A 551 41.76 -17.35 -105.60
N LYS A 552 41.00 -18.42 -105.26
CA LYS A 552 41.24 -19.26 -104.04
C LYS A 552 40.66 -20.70 -104.07
N GLY A 553 40.56 -21.37 -105.23
CA GLY A 553 40.42 -22.83 -105.32
C GLY A 553 39.00 -23.39 -105.56
N ALA A 554 38.05 -22.57 -106.01
CA ALA A 554 36.73 -23.04 -106.45
C ALA A 554 36.46 -22.61 -107.90
N LEU A 555 36.46 -23.57 -108.83
CA LEU A 555 36.20 -23.33 -110.27
C LEU A 555 34.74 -22.91 -110.49
N ARG A 556 34.50 -21.74 -111.09
CA ARG A 556 33.19 -21.34 -111.66
C ARG A 556 33.30 -21.17 -113.16
N PHE A 557 32.33 -21.68 -113.89
CA PHE A 557 32.21 -21.55 -115.35
C PHE A 557 31.05 -20.63 -115.70
N TYR A 558 31.21 -19.81 -116.74
CA TYR A 558 30.16 -18.97 -117.31
C TYR A 558 29.96 -19.32 -118.78
N LEU A 559 28.69 -19.38 -119.22
CA LEU A 559 28.36 -19.46 -120.64
C LEU A 559 28.18 -18.04 -121.17
N LEU A 560 28.94 -17.69 -122.22
CA LEU A 560 28.91 -16.39 -122.87
C LEU A 560 28.35 -16.56 -124.30
N TYR A 561 27.44 -15.67 -124.72
CA TYR A 561 27.05 -15.52 -126.12
C TYR A 561 27.43 -14.13 -126.59
N GLN A 562 28.27 -14.04 -127.62
CA GLN A 562 28.82 -12.78 -128.17
C GLN A 562 29.38 -11.83 -127.09
N GLY A 563 30.04 -12.38 -126.07
CA GLY A 563 30.66 -11.62 -124.98
C GLY A 563 29.76 -11.32 -123.77
N MET A 564 28.44 -11.57 -123.86
CA MET A 564 27.51 -11.36 -122.75
C MET A 564 27.20 -12.67 -122.00
N LYS A 565 27.17 -12.59 -120.66
CA LYS A 565 26.99 -13.73 -119.76
C LYS A 565 25.53 -14.14 -119.63
N LEU A 566 25.23 -15.38 -120.02
CA LEU A 566 23.86 -15.90 -120.17
C LEU A 566 23.21 -16.40 -118.87
N SER A 567 23.93 -16.54 -117.75
CA SER A 567 23.31 -16.92 -116.47
C SER A 567 24.03 -16.39 -115.23
N GLY A 568 23.23 -16.04 -114.22
CA GLY A 568 23.65 -15.60 -112.91
C GLY A 568 23.10 -16.47 -111.78
N ARG A 569 22.97 -17.80 -111.95
CA ARG A 569 22.72 -18.73 -110.83
C ARG A 569 23.37 -20.10 -111.08
N THR A 570 24.11 -20.58 -110.08
CA THR A 570 24.55 -21.97 -109.97
C THR A 570 23.50 -22.71 -109.15
N VAL A 571 22.91 -23.75 -109.74
CA VAL A 571 21.73 -24.46 -109.27
C VAL A 571 22.10 -25.90 -108.92
N ARG A 572 22.06 -26.17 -107.61
CA ARG A 572 21.70 -27.39 -106.87
C ARG A 572 21.44 -26.84 -105.46
N ASP A 573 20.32 -26.20 -105.14
CA ASP A 573 18.96 -26.30 -105.65
C ASP A 573 18.40 -24.93 -106.03
N TRP A 574 17.55 -24.90 -107.05
CA TRP A 574 16.92 -23.68 -107.51
C TRP A 574 15.45 -23.90 -107.76
N VAL A 575 14.68 -23.35 -106.84
CA VAL A 575 13.30 -22.97 -107.03
C VAL A 575 13.32 -21.55 -107.61
N PRO A 576 12.57 -21.25 -108.69
CA PRO A 576 12.43 -19.88 -109.17
C PRO A 576 11.77 -19.03 -108.08
N LEU A 577 12.39 -17.88 -107.75
CA LEU A 577 11.78 -16.92 -106.84
C LEU A 577 10.56 -16.31 -107.51
N SER A 578 9.45 -16.17 -106.78
CA SER A 578 8.26 -15.47 -107.24
C SER A 578 8.57 -13.99 -107.53
N GLN A 579 7.72 -13.34 -108.32
CA GLN A 579 7.83 -11.90 -108.60
C GLN A 579 7.83 -11.06 -107.29
N GLU A 580 7.14 -11.55 -106.26
CA GLU A 580 7.04 -10.96 -104.92
C GLU A 580 8.35 -11.10 -104.12
N GLU A 581 9.06 -12.23 -104.25
CA GLU A 581 10.39 -12.42 -103.65
C GLU A 581 11.47 -11.56 -104.34
N TRP A 582 11.27 -11.22 -105.61
CA TRP A 582 12.13 -10.31 -106.37
C TRP A 582 12.05 -8.87 -105.87
N GLU A 583 10.86 -8.38 -105.57
CA GLU A 583 10.65 -7.02 -105.04
C GLU A 583 11.14 -6.89 -103.58
N ASN A 584 10.91 -7.92 -102.76
CA ASN A 584 11.32 -7.95 -101.35
C ASN A 584 12.85 -7.92 -101.15
N LEU A 585 13.62 -8.51 -102.08
CA LEU A 585 15.08 -8.48 -102.06
C LEU A 585 15.67 -7.11 -102.42
N GLN A 586 15.01 -6.35 -103.30
CA GLN A 586 15.43 -4.98 -103.62
C GLN A 586 15.16 -4.03 -102.46
N PHE A 587 14.04 -4.20 -101.75
CA PHE A 587 13.70 -3.39 -100.57
C PHE A 587 14.69 -3.61 -99.40
N ARG A 588 14.98 -4.88 -99.03
CA ARG A 588 15.92 -5.19 -97.92
C ARG A 588 17.35 -4.69 -98.17
N ALA A 589 17.79 -4.63 -99.43
CA ALA A 589 19.12 -4.12 -99.78
C ALA A 589 19.24 -2.59 -99.63
N GLN A 590 18.11 -1.85 -99.67
CA GLN A 590 18.08 -0.41 -99.45
C GLN A 590 17.99 -0.04 -97.95
N THR A 591 17.26 -0.81 -97.13
CA THR A 591 17.12 -0.56 -95.67
C THR A 591 18.44 -0.74 -94.91
N ILE A 592 19.24 -1.76 -95.27
CA ILE A 592 20.54 -2.04 -94.62
C ILE A 592 21.58 -0.97 -94.95
N ARG A 593 21.49 -0.33 -96.13
CA ARG A 593 22.33 0.83 -96.47
C ARG A 593 21.95 2.09 -95.69
N ALA A 594 20.73 2.20 -95.17
CA ALA A 594 20.28 3.35 -94.39
C ALA A 594 20.67 3.23 -92.90
N GLU A 595 20.51 2.05 -92.29
CA GLU A 595 20.82 1.84 -90.86
C GLU A 595 22.32 1.83 -90.55
N GLN A 596 23.18 1.37 -91.49
CA GLN A 596 24.64 1.44 -91.32
C GLN A 596 25.20 2.86 -91.48
N ALA A 597 24.43 3.79 -92.08
CA ALA A 597 24.78 5.21 -92.15
C ALA A 597 24.44 5.97 -90.85
N GLU A 598 23.40 5.58 -90.10
CA GLU A 598 23.01 6.20 -88.82
C GLU A 598 23.88 5.75 -87.63
N ALA A 599 24.32 4.48 -87.59
CA ALA A 599 25.17 3.98 -86.50
C ALA A 599 26.60 4.57 -86.50
N SER A 600 27.03 5.15 -87.63
CA SER A 600 28.36 5.76 -87.78
C SER A 600 28.40 7.25 -87.34
N TYR A 601 27.25 7.87 -87.04
CA TYR A 601 27.14 9.29 -86.68
C TYR A 601 26.96 9.56 -85.16
N ALA A 602 26.57 8.56 -84.35
CA ALA A 602 26.35 8.72 -82.90
C ALA A 602 27.59 8.46 -82.02
N ALA A 603 28.71 8.02 -82.60
CA ALA A 603 29.98 7.77 -81.89
C ALA A 603 30.90 9.01 -81.77
N GLN A 604 30.39 10.21 -82.07
CA GLN A 604 31.12 11.48 -81.94
C GLN A 604 30.22 12.59 -81.35
N ALA A 605 30.12 12.67 -80.02
CA ALA A 605 29.74 13.90 -79.32
C ALA A 605 30.36 13.96 -77.91
N PRO A 606 30.80 15.14 -77.41
CA PRO A 606 31.84 15.26 -76.39
C PRO A 606 31.31 15.47 -74.95
N LEU A 607 32.14 15.11 -73.97
CA LEU A 607 32.00 15.47 -72.54
C LEU A 607 31.99 16.99 -72.33
N PRO A 608 31.21 17.53 -71.37
CA PRO A 608 31.47 18.83 -70.76
C PRO A 608 31.98 18.72 -69.32
N ALA A 609 32.75 19.74 -68.95
CA ALA A 609 33.48 19.93 -67.70
C ALA A 609 32.83 20.98 -66.78
N SER A 610 33.47 21.22 -65.62
CA SER A 610 33.34 22.34 -64.65
C SER A 610 32.30 22.13 -63.53
N ALA A 611 32.41 22.65 -62.30
CA ALA A 611 33.32 23.59 -61.61
C ALA A 611 33.17 23.36 -60.07
N ALA A 612 34.20 23.53 -59.23
CA ALA A 612 34.45 24.68 -58.31
C ALA A 612 33.28 24.96 -57.32
N GLN A 613 33.40 25.10 -55.99
CA GLN A 613 34.22 25.97 -55.11
C GLN A 613 33.91 25.57 -53.65
N SER A 614 34.85 25.57 -52.69
CA SER A 614 35.12 26.63 -51.67
C SER A 614 35.72 25.89 -50.45
N GLY A 615 36.64 26.36 -49.61
CA GLY A 615 37.24 27.68 -49.35
C GLY A 615 37.35 27.87 -47.83
N GLY A 616 38.58 27.99 -47.27
CA GLY A 616 38.90 28.39 -45.88
C GLY A 616 39.70 27.32 -45.09
N SER A 617 41.01 27.42 -44.76
CA SER A 617 41.78 28.46 -44.03
C SER A 617 41.26 28.64 -42.59
N LEU A 618 41.96 28.42 -41.46
CA LEU A 618 43.32 28.77 -40.98
C LEU A 618 43.68 27.81 -39.81
N ALA A 619 44.90 27.26 -39.69
CA ALA A 619 46.05 27.76 -38.92
C ALA A 619 45.80 28.12 -37.44
N GLY A 620 46.53 27.47 -36.52
CA GLY A 620 46.62 27.87 -35.10
C GLY A 620 47.31 26.84 -34.21
N SER A 621 48.63 26.95 -34.07
CA SER A 621 49.50 26.14 -33.21
C SER A 621 49.66 26.71 -31.78
N ALA A 622 49.87 25.79 -30.83
CA ALA A 622 50.74 25.88 -29.64
C ALA A 622 50.31 26.74 -28.41
N GLY A 623 50.55 26.18 -27.22
CA GLY A 623 50.84 26.96 -26.00
C GLY A 623 50.25 26.40 -24.71
N ALA A 624 51.12 25.99 -23.78
CA ALA A 624 50.85 25.38 -22.48
C ALA A 624 50.28 26.32 -21.41
N ALA A 625 49.56 25.74 -20.44
CA ALA A 625 49.70 25.94 -18.98
C ALA A 625 48.95 24.84 -18.24
#